data_AF-T1KLR0-F1
#
_entry.id   AF-T1KLR0-F1
#
_cell.length_a   1.000
_cell.length_b   1.000
_cell.length_c   1.000
_cell.angle_alpha   90.00
_cell.angle_beta   90.00
_cell.angle_gamma   90.00
#
_symmetry.space_group_name_H-M   'P 1'
#
loop_
_entity.id
_entity.type
_entity.pdbx_description
1 polymer ?
#
loop_
_entity_poly.entity_id
_entity_poly.type
_entity_poly.pdbx_seq_one_letter_code
_entity_poly.pdbx_strand_id
1 'polypeptide(L)'
;MSQIIEDWLSEFDKFNQYKNSPDEIHAYAIGVFNYPDLINAILNALEDDKQYEKFLAPICTQLFNYHRLKDDRLRLFVIAFLPSLIGVHLLYSVKPLEVRRKYRCVDTVLLGIYNVEITNEDGLGSNRTFRIPTTSKPSIYHEPPTTSASTFSQPTSTSNDNSTKADSSSLPYINVPVYGNYKSSDYINASNRVSVLTALLHLFHDQMSSLPKQSHAALCRMTVSVLEKETRPPADWKQILNQHPNSIGNLHNSALIPDFPRKIPVASQLLVRLSSCIYFCIYNGVGDVAIQALDHIHARGLSELYPDVLLMTNAIKHQLSTNPPTQSGDCPAEIPVTFTPTSTVTSTTSSSSNKTAITNASFKTRKLPEDIPIVTSTSSTNPQRLPSINEDNVDQSN
;
A
#
# COMPACT_ATOMS: atom_id res chain seq x y z
N MET A 1 20.93 16.49 23.49
CA MET A 1 19.63 15.96 23.03
C MET A 1 18.50 16.44 23.93
N SER A 2 18.52 16.14 25.23
CA SER A 2 17.52 16.63 26.19
C SER A 2 17.39 18.16 26.24
N GLN A 3 18.51 18.90 26.17
CA GLN A 3 18.49 20.38 26.15
C GLN A 3 17.75 20.96 24.95
N ILE A 4 17.89 20.35 23.76
CA ILE A 4 17.23 20.83 22.53
C ILE A 4 15.71 20.77 22.68
N ILE A 5 15.20 19.71 23.31
CA ILE A 5 13.76 19.54 23.55
C ILE A 5 13.26 20.53 24.60
N GLU A 6 14.03 20.77 25.67
CA GLU A 6 13.70 21.77 26.70
C GLU A 6 13.67 23.19 26.15
N ASP A 7 14.66 23.54 25.33
CA ASP A 7 14.73 24.84 24.68
C ASP A 7 13.53 25.05 23.74
N TRP A 8 13.21 24.04 22.92
CA TRP A 8 12.06 24.03 22.02
C TRP A 8 10.70 24.17 22.75
N LEU A 9 10.54 23.46 23.87
CA LEU A 9 9.36 23.59 24.74
C LEU A 9 9.24 25.02 25.27
N SER A 10 10.35 25.56 25.80
CA SER A 10 10.37 26.92 26.38
C SER A 10 10.17 28.03 25.34
N GLU A 11 10.69 27.84 24.12
CA GLU A 11 10.53 28.75 23.00
C GLU A 11 9.06 28.82 22.57
N PHE A 12 8.40 27.66 22.49
CA PHE A 12 6.99 27.63 22.15
C PHE A 12 6.11 28.25 23.23
N ASP A 13 6.41 28.06 24.51
CA ASP A 13 5.63 28.70 25.59
C ASP A 13 5.68 30.23 25.49
N LYS A 14 6.85 30.79 25.14
CA LYS A 14 7.00 32.23 24.86
C LYS A 14 6.23 32.61 23.61
N PHE A 15 6.44 31.91 22.51
CA PHE A 15 5.76 32.18 21.23
C PHE A 15 4.23 32.16 21.39
N ASN A 16 3.69 31.16 22.08
CA ASN A 16 2.25 30.98 22.25
C ASN A 16 1.59 32.10 23.08
N GLN A 17 2.36 32.78 23.94
CA GLN A 17 1.90 33.95 24.69
C GLN A 17 1.86 35.23 23.84
N TYR A 18 2.76 35.37 22.86
CA TYR A 18 2.92 36.61 22.09
C TYR A 18 2.44 36.53 20.64
N LYS A 19 1.96 35.38 20.17
CA LYS A 19 1.44 35.22 18.80
C LYS A 19 0.23 36.14 18.57
N ASN A 20 0.31 37.00 17.56
CA ASN A 20 -0.77 37.96 17.25
C ASN A 20 -1.28 37.84 15.81
N SER A 21 -0.49 37.26 14.90
CA SER A 21 -0.83 37.13 13.47
C SER A 21 -0.61 35.71 12.91
N PRO A 22 -1.42 35.25 11.93
CA PRO A 22 -1.16 33.99 11.22
C PRO A 22 0.20 33.96 10.51
N ASP A 23 0.71 35.10 10.05
CA ASP A 23 2.01 35.17 9.36
C ASP A 23 3.18 34.87 10.31
N GLU A 24 3.07 35.29 11.57
CA GLU A 24 4.06 34.97 12.61
C GLU A 24 4.06 33.47 12.94
N ILE A 25 2.88 32.85 12.95
CA ILE A 25 2.72 31.40 13.11
C ILE A 25 3.40 30.67 11.96
N HIS A 26 3.18 31.11 10.72
CA HIS A 26 3.80 30.50 9.55
C HIS A 26 5.33 30.66 9.56
N ALA A 27 5.84 31.84 9.91
CA ALA A 27 7.28 32.09 10.02
C ALA A 27 7.94 31.20 11.08
N TYR A 28 7.32 31.07 12.25
CA TYR A 28 7.75 30.13 13.29
C TYR A 28 7.72 28.68 12.79
N ALA A 29 6.65 28.29 12.10
CA ALA A 29 6.47 26.94 11.59
C ALA A 29 7.56 26.53 10.59
N ILE A 30 7.96 27.43 9.70
CA ILE A 30 9.08 27.21 8.78
C ILE A 30 10.38 26.98 9.56
N GLY A 31 10.63 27.77 10.60
CA GLY A 31 11.82 27.63 11.46
C GLY A 31 11.90 26.25 12.12
N VAL A 32 10.80 25.82 12.76
CA VAL A 32 10.73 24.52 13.44
C VAL A 32 10.82 23.34 12.45
N PHE A 33 10.13 23.42 11.32
CA PHE A 33 10.12 22.35 10.32
C PHE A 33 11.51 22.11 9.70
N ASN A 34 12.29 23.17 9.54
CA ASN A 34 13.64 23.10 8.97
C ASN A 34 14.74 22.84 10.00
N TYR A 35 14.40 22.44 11.23
CA TYR A 35 15.38 22.14 12.28
C TYR A 35 15.58 20.61 12.46
N PRO A 36 16.51 19.98 11.71
CA PRO A 36 16.66 18.51 11.69
C PRO A 36 17.12 17.92 13.01
N ASP A 37 17.93 18.65 13.80
CA ASP A 37 18.43 18.17 15.09
C ASP A 37 17.30 18.03 16.12
N LEU A 38 16.32 18.94 16.08
CA LEU A 38 15.11 18.84 16.90
C LEU A 38 14.29 17.61 16.50
N ILE A 39 14.07 17.39 15.20
CA ILE A 39 13.32 16.22 14.72
C ILE A 39 13.99 14.93 15.20
N ASN A 40 15.31 14.82 15.04
CA ASN A 40 16.07 13.67 15.54
C ASN A 40 15.97 13.53 17.07
N ALA A 41 16.08 14.64 17.81
CA ALA A 41 15.98 14.62 19.27
C ALA A 41 14.60 14.13 19.74
N ILE A 42 13.52 14.61 19.13
CA ILE A 42 12.15 14.17 19.44
C ILE A 42 11.97 12.69 19.07
N LEU A 43 12.39 12.26 17.87
CA LEU A 43 12.28 10.86 17.45
C LEU A 43 13.02 9.93 18.40
N ASN A 44 14.25 10.27 18.79
CA ASN A 44 15.03 9.49 19.75
C ASN A 44 14.37 9.48 21.14
N ALA A 45 13.81 10.60 21.60
CA ALA A 45 13.08 10.65 22.86
C ALA A 45 11.78 9.83 22.84
N LEU A 46 11.15 9.67 21.67
CA LEU A 46 9.99 8.79 21.47
C LEU A 46 10.38 7.31 21.31
N GLU A 47 11.65 6.99 21.04
CA GLU A 47 12.17 5.63 20.90
C GLU A 47 12.85 5.11 22.19
N ASP A 48 13.39 6.00 23.05
CA ASP A 48 14.11 5.63 24.28
C ASP A 48 13.20 5.51 25.52
N ASP A 49 13.10 4.27 26.04
CA ASP A 49 12.40 3.91 27.27
C ASP A 49 12.74 4.81 28.48
N LYS A 50 13.97 5.33 28.56
CA LYS A 50 14.45 6.12 29.70
C LYS A 50 14.00 7.58 29.65
N GLN A 51 13.75 8.13 28.46
CA GLN A 51 13.42 9.54 28.28
C GLN A 51 11.91 9.81 28.40
N TYR A 52 11.08 8.77 28.37
CA TYR A 52 9.63 8.92 28.39
C TYR A 52 9.11 9.65 29.63
N GLU A 53 9.60 9.31 30.83
CA GLU A 53 9.09 9.91 32.07
C GLU A 53 9.28 11.43 32.09
N LYS A 54 10.33 11.93 31.43
CA LYS A 54 10.64 13.36 31.39
C LYS A 54 9.94 14.07 30.24
N PHE A 55 9.96 13.50 29.03
CA PHE A 55 9.64 14.24 27.80
C PHE A 55 8.36 13.80 27.09
N LEU A 56 7.81 12.62 27.36
CA LEU A 56 6.68 12.10 26.57
C LEU A 56 5.44 13.00 26.64
N ALA A 57 4.98 13.31 27.86
CA ALA A 57 3.78 14.12 28.04
C ALA A 57 3.95 15.58 27.52
N PRO A 58 5.09 16.27 27.76
CA PRO A 58 5.36 17.57 27.15
C PRO A 58 5.37 17.55 25.63
N ILE A 59 6.08 16.59 25.00
CA ILE A 59 6.13 16.44 23.55
C ILE A 59 4.73 16.21 22.99
N CYS A 60 3.98 15.26 23.56
CA CYS A 60 2.61 14.96 23.17
C CYS A 60 1.72 16.21 23.21
N THR A 61 1.76 16.95 24.31
CA THR A 61 0.98 18.18 24.49
C THR A 61 1.35 19.23 23.44
N GLN A 62 2.64 19.43 23.19
CA GLN A 62 3.11 20.42 22.21
C GLN A 62 2.76 20.03 20.78
N LEU A 63 2.92 18.76 20.39
CA LEU A 63 2.51 18.26 19.08
C LEU A 63 1.00 18.47 18.85
N PHE A 64 0.17 18.22 19.86
CA PHE A 64 -1.25 18.48 19.74
C PHE A 64 -1.56 19.99 19.65
N ASN A 65 -0.85 20.83 20.41
CA ASN A 65 -0.98 22.29 20.30
C ASN A 65 -0.60 22.79 18.90
N TYR A 66 0.46 22.25 18.29
CA TYR A 66 0.85 22.57 16.92
C TYR A 66 -0.24 22.20 15.93
N HIS A 67 -0.81 21.01 16.05
CA HIS A 67 -1.89 20.57 15.17
C HIS A 67 -3.12 21.50 15.26
N ARG A 68 -3.43 22.01 16.46
CA ARG A 68 -4.53 22.95 16.69
C ARG A 68 -4.33 24.33 16.07
N LEU A 69 -3.10 24.73 15.73
CA LEU A 69 -2.83 26.03 15.10
C LEU A 69 -3.26 26.08 13.63
N LYS A 70 -3.62 24.94 13.02
CA LYS A 70 -4.10 24.83 11.63
C LYS A 70 -3.16 25.43 10.58
N ASP A 71 -1.87 25.53 10.87
CA ASP A 71 -0.84 25.85 9.89
C ASP A 71 -0.34 24.58 9.19
N ASP A 72 -0.16 24.63 7.88
CA ASP A 72 0.22 23.48 7.07
C ASP A 72 1.60 22.92 7.42
N ARG A 73 2.58 23.78 7.72
CA ARG A 73 3.95 23.36 8.08
C ARG A 73 3.98 22.71 9.46
N LEU A 74 3.25 23.27 10.43
CA LEU A 74 3.09 22.64 11.75
C LEU A 74 2.33 21.33 11.67
N ARG A 75 1.29 21.25 10.82
CA ARG A 75 0.57 20.00 10.56
C ARG A 75 1.50 18.93 10.00
N LEU A 76 2.33 19.26 9.00
CA LEU A 76 3.35 18.34 8.46
C LEU A 76 4.37 17.94 9.52
N PHE A 77 4.82 18.88 10.35
CA PHE A 77 5.72 18.59 11.47
C PHE A 77 5.11 17.55 12.42
N VAL A 78 3.85 17.70 12.81
CA VAL A 78 3.14 16.73 13.67
C VAL A 78 2.99 15.37 12.99
N ILE A 79 2.62 15.37 11.70
CA ILE A 79 2.46 14.13 10.91
C ILE A 79 3.78 13.35 10.87
N ALA A 80 4.94 14.02 10.82
CA ALA A 80 6.26 13.38 10.81
C ALA A 80 6.50 12.44 12.01
N PHE A 81 5.81 12.64 13.13
CA PHE A 81 5.98 11.82 14.34
C PHE A 81 4.87 10.78 14.54
N LEU A 82 3.84 10.76 13.69
CA LEU A 82 2.72 9.81 13.80
C LEU A 82 3.17 8.34 13.79
N PRO A 83 4.09 7.88 12.91
CA PRO A 83 4.55 6.50 12.94
C PRO A 83 5.17 6.11 14.28
N SER A 84 6.02 6.97 14.85
CA SER A 84 6.65 6.72 16.15
C SER A 84 5.59 6.66 17.27
N LEU A 85 4.62 7.59 17.29
CA LEU A 85 3.53 7.57 18.28
C LEU A 85 2.66 6.30 18.15
N ILE A 86 2.35 5.86 16.93
CA ILE A 86 1.64 4.60 16.67
C ILE A 86 2.46 3.42 17.20
N GLY A 87 3.76 3.41 16.95
CA GLY A 87 4.71 2.41 17.47
C GLY A 87 4.68 2.32 18.98
N VAL A 88 4.83 3.46 19.66
CA VAL A 88 4.75 3.56 21.12
C VAL A 88 3.42 2.99 21.61
N HIS A 89 2.29 3.43 21.06
CA HIS A 89 0.97 2.89 21.42
C HIS A 89 0.93 1.35 21.31
N LEU A 90 1.38 0.79 20.19
CA LEU A 90 1.37 -0.66 19.95
C LEU A 90 2.30 -1.42 20.91
N LEU A 91 3.55 -0.94 21.09
CA LEU A 91 4.55 -1.56 21.96
C LEU A 91 4.11 -1.58 23.42
N TYR A 92 3.43 -0.53 23.88
CA TYR A 92 2.96 -0.42 25.26
C TYR A 92 1.60 -1.07 25.48
N SER A 93 0.79 -1.28 24.43
CA SER A 93 -0.52 -1.95 24.53
C SER A 93 -0.44 -3.35 25.15
N VAL A 94 0.71 -4.03 25.00
CA VAL A 94 1.00 -5.36 25.53
C VAL A 94 1.73 -5.35 26.88
N LYS A 95 2.03 -4.20 27.47
CA LYS A 95 2.68 -4.11 28.80
C LYS A 95 1.66 -4.20 29.96
N PRO A 96 2.09 -4.51 31.19
CA PRO A 96 1.21 -4.52 32.36
C PRO A 96 0.48 -3.17 32.54
N LEU A 97 -0.69 -3.21 33.19
CA LEU A 97 -1.56 -2.02 33.34
C LEU A 97 -0.86 -0.82 33.99
N GLU A 98 0.02 -1.06 34.95
CA GLU A 98 0.77 -0.02 35.67
C GLU A 98 1.69 0.77 34.73
N VAL A 99 2.38 0.06 33.83
CA VAL A 99 3.22 0.68 32.81
C VAL A 99 2.36 1.42 31.79
N ARG A 100 1.26 0.81 31.32
CA ARG A 100 0.35 1.42 30.32
C ARG A 100 -0.19 2.78 30.73
N ARG A 101 -0.43 3.01 32.03
CA ARG A 101 -0.93 4.30 32.53
C ARG A 101 0.02 5.46 32.23
N LYS A 102 1.33 5.23 32.20
CA LYS A 102 2.34 6.25 31.90
C LYS A 102 2.29 6.75 30.45
N TYR A 103 1.72 5.95 29.53
CA TYR A 103 1.70 6.24 28.08
C TYR A 103 0.34 6.73 27.58
N ARG A 104 -0.63 6.99 28.48
CA ARG A 104 -1.97 7.45 28.09
C ARG A 104 -1.98 8.77 27.32
N CYS A 105 -0.98 9.62 27.53
CA CYS A 105 -0.83 10.86 26.75
C CYS A 105 -0.71 10.60 25.24
N VAL A 106 -0.09 9.47 24.84
CA VAL A 106 0.02 9.07 23.44
C VAL A 106 -1.36 8.74 22.87
N ASP A 107 -2.16 7.97 23.61
CA ASP A 107 -3.54 7.65 23.21
C ASP A 107 -4.37 8.93 23.02
N THR A 108 -4.24 9.89 23.94
CA THR A 108 -4.94 11.17 23.88
C THR A 108 -4.53 11.99 22.65
N VAL A 109 -3.24 12.07 22.33
CA VAL A 109 -2.75 12.83 21.18
C VAL A 109 -3.12 12.16 19.86
N LEU A 110 -2.93 10.84 19.73
CA LEU A 110 -3.34 10.09 18.54
C LEU A 110 -4.83 10.26 18.28
N LEU A 111 -5.66 10.14 19.32
CA LEU A 111 -7.10 10.32 19.22
C LEU A 111 -7.48 11.76 18.88
N GLY A 112 -6.80 12.74 19.49
CA GLY A 112 -7.00 14.16 19.22
C GLY A 112 -6.72 14.51 17.77
N ILE A 113 -5.57 14.08 17.24
CA ILE A 113 -5.19 14.29 15.84
C ILE A 113 -6.19 13.58 14.92
N TYR A 114 -6.54 12.33 15.22
CA TYR A 114 -7.53 11.57 14.43
C TYR A 114 -8.86 12.29 14.34
N ASN A 115 -9.43 12.73 15.47
CA ASN A 115 -10.73 13.41 15.50
C ASN A 115 -10.71 14.75 14.74
N VAL A 116 -9.62 15.51 14.81
CA VAL A 116 -9.48 16.76 14.04
C VAL A 116 -9.37 16.48 12.54
N GLU A 117 -8.67 15.42 12.12
CA GLU A 117 -8.41 15.12 10.71
C GLU A 117 -9.60 14.45 9.98
N ILE A 118 -10.43 13.69 10.69
CA ILE A 118 -11.61 13.06 10.09
C ILE A 118 -12.80 14.01 9.96
N THR A 119 -12.82 15.08 10.77
CA THR A 119 -13.92 16.05 10.80
C THR A 119 -13.63 17.13 9.76
N ASN A 120 -14.36 17.11 8.64
CA ASN A 120 -14.25 18.19 7.65
C ASN A 120 -14.79 19.51 8.25
N GLU A 121 -14.51 20.64 7.60
CA GLU A 121 -15.02 21.96 8.02
C GLU A 121 -16.55 22.01 8.16
N ASP A 122 -17.27 21.17 7.42
CA ASP A 122 -18.74 21.03 7.47
C ASP A 122 -19.25 20.03 8.53
N GLY A 123 -18.36 19.45 9.36
CA GLY A 123 -18.73 18.42 10.36
C GLY A 123 -19.12 17.05 9.79
N LEU A 124 -19.08 16.89 8.46
CA LEU A 124 -19.29 15.63 7.77
C LEU A 124 -17.99 14.81 7.72
N GLY A 125 -18.09 13.49 7.89
CA GLY A 125 -16.94 12.60 7.82
C GLY A 125 -16.30 12.62 6.43
N SER A 126 -14.96 12.68 6.38
CA SER A 126 -14.21 12.64 5.13
C SER A 126 -14.39 11.29 4.42
N ASN A 127 -15.13 11.27 3.31
CA ASN A 127 -15.27 10.10 2.45
C ASN A 127 -14.52 10.37 1.14
N ARG A 128 -13.32 9.78 1.02
CA ARG A 128 -12.51 9.93 -0.20
C ARG A 128 -12.78 8.76 -1.12
N THR A 129 -13.30 9.07 -2.30
CA THR A 129 -13.51 8.10 -3.37
C THR A 129 -12.56 8.39 -4.52
N PHE A 130 -12.13 7.35 -5.22
CA PHE A 130 -11.42 7.48 -6.48
C PHE A 130 -12.19 6.73 -7.55
N ARG A 131 -12.05 7.22 -8.78
CA ARG A 131 -12.68 6.62 -9.95
C ARG A 131 -11.70 5.64 -10.58
N ILE A 132 -12.13 4.40 -10.80
CA ILE A 132 -11.32 3.42 -11.53
C ILE A 132 -11.18 3.88 -13.00
N PRO A 133 -9.96 4.09 -13.52
CA PRO A 133 -9.75 4.34 -14.94
C PRO A 133 -10.19 3.14 -15.78
N THR A 134 -10.78 3.38 -16.95
CA THR A 134 -11.16 2.32 -17.91
C THR A 134 -10.60 2.62 -19.29
N THR A 135 -10.13 1.58 -19.98
CA THR A 135 -9.63 1.65 -21.36
C THR A 135 -10.76 1.72 -22.39
N SER A 136 -12.01 1.50 -21.96
CA SER A 136 -13.19 1.62 -22.84
C SER A 136 -13.62 3.07 -23.05
N LYS A 137 -13.04 4.02 -22.31
CA LYS A 137 -13.40 5.43 -22.36
C LYS A 137 -12.16 6.28 -22.63
N PRO A 138 -12.32 7.40 -23.36
CA PRO A 138 -11.21 8.30 -23.62
C PRO A 138 -10.63 8.84 -22.32
N SER A 139 -9.31 9.01 -22.34
CA SER A 139 -8.53 9.58 -21.26
C SER A 139 -7.47 10.50 -21.85
N ILE A 140 -6.79 11.27 -21.00
CA ILE A 140 -5.67 12.11 -21.43
C ILE A 140 -4.50 11.32 -22.07
N TYR A 141 -4.47 9.99 -21.91
CA TYR A 141 -3.40 9.12 -22.43
C TYR A 141 -3.79 8.28 -23.64
N HIS A 142 -5.09 8.08 -23.90
CA HIS A 142 -5.55 7.25 -25.01
C HIS A 142 -6.98 7.58 -25.42
N GLU A 143 -7.27 7.35 -26.70
CA GLU A 143 -8.61 7.38 -27.30
C GLU A 143 -9.04 5.94 -27.61
N PRO A 144 -10.22 5.47 -27.17
CA PRO A 144 -10.66 4.11 -27.43
C PRO A 144 -10.93 3.91 -28.93
N PRO A 145 -10.65 2.73 -29.49
CA PRO A 145 -10.93 2.45 -30.89
C PRO A 145 -12.43 2.52 -31.16
N THR A 146 -12.86 3.39 -32.07
CA THR A 146 -14.27 3.59 -32.44
C THR A 146 -14.87 2.42 -33.22
N THR A 147 -14.06 1.43 -33.62
CA THR A 147 -14.46 0.39 -34.57
C THR A 147 -13.91 -0.99 -34.20
N SER A 148 -14.61 -1.69 -33.32
CA SER A 148 -14.80 -3.16 -33.31
C SER A 148 -15.39 -3.56 -31.95
N ALA A 149 -16.70 -3.78 -31.93
CA ALA A 149 -17.48 -4.13 -30.73
C ALA A 149 -17.17 -5.54 -30.15
N SER A 150 -15.97 -6.09 -30.39
CA SER A 150 -15.67 -7.50 -30.11
C SER A 150 -14.58 -7.75 -29.07
N THR A 151 -13.87 -6.73 -28.56
CA THR A 151 -12.67 -6.98 -27.72
C THR A 151 -12.85 -6.63 -26.23
N PHE A 152 -13.95 -5.96 -25.85
CA PHE A 152 -14.13 -5.52 -24.45
C PHE A 152 -15.59 -5.55 -24.00
N SER A 153 -16.26 -6.70 -24.10
CA SER A 153 -17.46 -6.96 -23.33
C SER A 153 -17.05 -7.48 -21.95
N GLN A 154 -17.14 -6.65 -20.91
CA GLN A 154 -17.18 -7.20 -19.55
C GLN A 154 -18.46 -8.01 -19.36
N PRO A 155 -18.43 -9.12 -18.60
CA PRO A 155 -19.63 -9.88 -18.29
C PRO A 155 -20.41 -9.14 -17.19
N THR A 156 -21.32 -8.25 -17.57
CA THR A 156 -22.38 -7.79 -16.65
C THR A 156 -23.47 -8.85 -16.62
N SER A 157 -23.55 -9.57 -15.50
CA SER A 157 -24.68 -10.45 -15.20
C SER A 157 -25.91 -9.60 -14.94
N THR A 158 -26.73 -9.32 -15.96
CA THR A 158 -28.18 -9.11 -15.87
C THR A 158 -28.77 -9.00 -17.27
N SER A 159 -29.56 -10.01 -17.62
CA SER A 159 -30.83 -9.96 -18.35
C SER A 159 -30.90 -9.20 -19.69
N ASN A 160 -31.15 -10.00 -20.72
CA ASN A 160 -31.71 -9.65 -22.03
C ASN A 160 -32.54 -8.36 -22.05
N ASP A 161 -32.07 -7.36 -22.79
CA ASP A 161 -32.97 -6.51 -23.58
C ASP A 161 -32.25 -6.09 -24.87
N ASN A 162 -32.79 -6.57 -25.98
CA ASN A 162 -32.40 -6.20 -27.33
C ASN A 162 -32.96 -4.82 -27.64
N SER A 163 -32.18 -3.76 -27.46
CA SER A 163 -32.19 -2.55 -28.31
C SER A 163 -31.27 -1.48 -27.73
N THR A 164 -30.77 -0.61 -28.60
CA THR A 164 -29.77 0.45 -28.40
C THR A 164 -28.33 -0.05 -28.42
N LYS A 165 -27.60 0.43 -29.42
CA LYS A 165 -26.14 0.55 -29.36
C LYS A 165 -25.84 1.32 -28.07
N ALA A 166 -25.52 0.60 -27.00
CA ALA A 166 -25.03 1.23 -25.79
C ALA A 166 -23.70 1.86 -26.15
N ASP A 167 -23.69 3.18 -26.33
CA ASP A 167 -22.46 3.95 -26.46
C ASP A 167 -21.56 3.52 -25.30
N SER A 168 -20.34 3.07 -25.59
CA SER A 168 -19.33 2.72 -24.57
C SER A 168 -19.03 3.88 -23.60
N SER A 169 -19.49 5.10 -23.94
CA SER A 169 -19.51 6.28 -23.08
C SER A 169 -20.50 6.20 -21.90
N SER A 170 -21.56 5.39 -22.01
CA SER A 170 -22.71 5.34 -21.07
C SER A 170 -22.51 4.45 -19.84
N LEU A 171 -21.48 3.59 -19.81
CA LEU A 171 -21.17 2.78 -18.62
C LEU A 171 -20.87 3.70 -17.43
N PRO A 172 -21.54 3.57 -16.27
CA PRO A 172 -21.28 4.45 -15.14
C PRO A 172 -19.85 4.27 -14.63
N TYR A 173 -19.23 5.36 -14.19
CA TYR A 173 -17.93 5.29 -13.55
C TYR A 173 -18.05 4.54 -12.22
N ILE A 174 -17.16 3.57 -12.01
CA ILE A 174 -17.04 2.89 -10.73
C ILE A 174 -16.19 3.77 -9.82
N ASN A 175 -16.86 4.38 -8.84
CA ASN A 175 -16.20 5.08 -7.75
C ASN A 175 -15.99 4.09 -6.60
N VAL A 176 -14.74 3.91 -6.21
CA VAL A 176 -14.37 3.06 -5.08
C VAL A 176 -13.94 3.96 -3.92
N PRO A 177 -14.41 3.71 -2.68
CA PRO A 177 -13.87 4.40 -1.52
C PRO A 177 -12.40 4.01 -1.36
N VAL A 178 -11.49 4.99 -1.38
CA VAL A 178 -10.05 4.79 -1.08
C VAL A 178 -9.91 4.38 0.39
N TYR A 179 -10.67 5.06 1.23
CA TYR A 179 -10.88 4.83 2.66
C TYR A 179 -12.09 5.69 3.06
N GLY A 180 -12.88 5.28 4.04
CA GLY A 180 -14.03 6.12 4.39
C GLY A 180 -15.00 5.58 5.44
N ASN A 181 -15.72 6.56 6.00
CA ASN A 181 -16.66 6.50 7.13
C ASN A 181 -16.01 6.30 8.51
N TYR A 182 -14.85 6.94 8.71
CA TYR A 182 -14.29 7.11 10.05
C TYR A 182 -15.24 7.97 10.89
N LYS A 183 -15.60 7.45 12.06
CA LYS A 183 -16.42 8.17 13.03
C LYS A 183 -15.52 8.72 14.13
N SER A 184 -15.86 9.90 14.62
CA SER A 184 -15.22 10.45 15.83
C SER A 184 -15.39 9.48 16.99
N SER A 185 -14.38 9.47 17.85
CA SER A 185 -14.36 8.58 18.99
C SER A 185 -13.79 9.27 20.21
N ASP A 186 -14.38 8.99 21.38
CA ASP A 186 -13.99 9.60 22.65
C ASP A 186 -12.82 8.89 23.32
N TYR A 187 -12.58 7.61 22.98
CA TYR A 187 -11.49 6.81 23.53
C TYR A 187 -11.03 5.71 22.57
N ILE A 188 -9.75 5.37 22.63
CA ILE A 188 -9.20 4.22 21.90
C ILE A 188 -9.53 2.93 22.69
N ASN A 189 -10.19 1.99 22.03
CA ASN A 189 -10.56 0.67 22.53
C ASN A 189 -10.13 -0.43 21.54
N ALA A 190 -10.29 -1.69 21.94
CA ALA A 190 -9.85 -2.82 21.12
C ALA A 190 -10.56 -2.91 19.76
N SER A 191 -11.79 -2.40 19.65
CA SER A 191 -12.61 -2.45 18.43
C SER A 191 -12.25 -1.35 17.44
N ASN A 192 -11.97 -0.14 17.90
CA ASN A 192 -11.69 1.02 17.04
C ASN A 192 -10.19 1.29 16.83
N ARG A 193 -9.30 0.72 17.66
CA ARG A 193 -7.86 1.03 17.57
C ARG A 193 -7.30 0.81 16.17
N VAL A 194 -7.70 -0.27 15.50
CA VAL A 194 -7.18 -0.59 14.16
C VAL A 194 -7.60 0.46 13.16
N SER A 195 -8.87 0.89 13.17
CA SER A 195 -9.36 1.91 12.25
C SER A 195 -8.71 3.28 12.51
N VAL A 196 -8.56 3.67 13.78
CA VAL A 196 -7.90 4.92 14.18
C VAL A 196 -6.43 4.94 13.75
N LEU A 197 -5.65 3.93 14.12
CA LEU A 197 -4.22 3.87 13.78
C LEU A 197 -4.01 3.76 12.27
N THR A 198 -4.87 3.02 11.58
CA THR A 198 -4.83 2.90 10.12
C THR A 198 -5.12 4.25 9.47
N ALA A 199 -6.13 5.00 9.93
CA ALA A 199 -6.45 6.35 9.42
C ALA A 199 -5.27 7.32 9.60
N LEU A 200 -4.66 7.33 10.79
CA LEU A 200 -3.47 8.16 11.06
C LEU A 200 -2.29 7.79 10.17
N LEU A 201 -2.08 6.50 9.92
CA LEU A 201 -1.03 6.05 9.00
C LEU A 201 -1.35 6.41 7.53
N HIS A 202 -2.62 6.51 7.14
CA HIS A 202 -3.00 7.06 5.83
C HIS A 202 -2.63 8.53 5.72
N LEU A 203 -2.88 9.34 6.75
CA LEU A 203 -2.48 10.76 6.75
C LEU A 203 -0.97 10.92 6.58
N PHE A 204 -0.21 10.05 7.25
CA PHE A 204 1.24 9.98 7.07
C PHE A 204 1.60 9.63 5.63
N HIS A 205 1.01 8.57 5.08
CA HIS A 205 1.24 8.12 3.71
C HIS A 205 0.99 9.21 2.66
N ASP A 206 -0.13 9.92 2.78
CA ASP A 206 -0.54 11.00 1.86
C ASP A 206 0.46 12.16 1.83
N GLN A 207 1.22 12.37 2.91
CA GLN A 207 2.19 13.46 3.04
C GLN A 207 3.66 13.00 2.91
N MET A 208 3.93 11.72 2.63
CA MET A 208 5.30 11.20 2.69
C MET A 208 6.33 11.95 1.84
N SER A 209 5.93 12.52 0.69
CA SER A 209 6.80 13.29 -0.19
C SER A 209 7.25 14.62 0.39
N SER A 210 6.48 15.22 1.30
CA SER A 210 6.81 16.49 1.95
C SER A 210 7.49 16.33 3.30
N LEU A 211 7.60 15.09 3.81
CA LEU A 211 8.15 14.78 5.14
C LEU A 211 9.67 14.55 5.10
N PRO A 212 10.37 14.85 6.22
CA PRO A 212 11.81 14.65 6.34
C PRO A 212 12.20 13.17 6.36
N LYS A 213 13.37 12.82 5.80
CA LYS A 213 13.90 11.43 5.74
C LYS A 213 14.05 10.78 7.11
N GLN A 214 14.30 11.57 8.15
CA GLN A 214 14.37 11.14 9.55
C GLN A 214 13.08 10.43 9.98
N SER A 215 11.93 10.95 9.54
CA SER A 215 10.62 10.38 9.80
C SER A 215 10.42 9.04 9.10
N HIS A 216 10.86 8.93 7.84
CA HIS A 216 10.84 7.67 7.08
C HIS A 216 11.70 6.59 7.75
N ALA A 217 12.88 6.96 8.25
CA ALA A 217 13.74 6.06 8.99
C ALA A 217 13.10 5.61 10.32
N ALA A 218 12.45 6.52 11.03
CA ALA A 218 11.72 6.19 12.26
C ALA A 218 10.54 5.25 12.00
N LEU A 219 9.77 5.45 10.92
CA LEU A 219 8.73 4.50 10.48
C LEU A 219 9.30 3.09 10.29
N CYS A 220 10.43 2.96 9.59
CA CYS A 220 11.04 1.66 9.33
C CYS A 220 11.52 1.00 10.62
N ARG A 221 12.25 1.73 11.48
CA ARG A 221 12.70 1.24 12.80
C ARG A 221 11.53 0.83 13.71
N MET A 222 10.48 1.65 13.74
CA MET A 222 9.27 1.36 14.49
C MET A 222 8.60 0.08 13.99
N THR A 223 8.51 -0.11 12.67
CA THR A 223 7.95 -1.31 12.06
C THR A 223 8.74 -2.56 12.47
N VAL A 224 10.07 -2.49 12.38
CA VAL A 224 10.95 -3.57 12.87
C VAL A 224 10.69 -3.84 14.35
N SER A 225 10.73 -2.82 15.22
CA SER A 225 10.55 -2.98 16.67
C SER A 225 9.19 -3.58 17.07
N VAL A 226 8.12 -3.23 16.36
CA VAL A 226 6.77 -3.78 16.59
C VAL A 226 6.68 -5.25 16.19
N LEU A 227 7.35 -5.65 15.10
CA LEU A 227 7.25 -6.99 14.51
C LEU A 227 8.37 -7.96 14.95
N GLU A 228 9.53 -7.45 15.37
CA GLU A 228 10.70 -8.23 15.80
C GLU A 228 10.45 -8.94 17.14
N LYS A 229 9.56 -8.41 17.99
CA LYS A 229 9.16 -9.00 19.29
C LYS A 229 8.46 -10.37 19.18
N GLU A 230 8.48 -10.97 18.00
CA GLU A 230 7.86 -12.25 17.65
C GLU A 230 8.89 -13.37 17.48
N THR A 231 10.14 -13.03 17.19
CA THR A 231 11.11 -14.02 16.74
C THR A 231 11.97 -14.53 17.87
N ARG A 232 11.34 -15.42 18.64
CA ARG A 232 11.90 -16.59 19.33
C ARG A 232 11.62 -16.55 20.83
N PRO A 233 11.07 -17.64 21.38
CA PRO A 233 11.29 -17.88 22.80
C PRO A 233 12.82 -17.95 23.03
N PRO A 234 13.36 -17.43 24.14
CA PRO A 234 14.81 -17.45 24.42
C PRO A 234 15.39 -18.84 24.16
N ALA A 235 16.64 -18.97 23.71
CA ALA A 235 17.24 -20.27 23.38
C ALA A 235 17.00 -21.34 24.48
N ASP A 236 16.90 -20.90 25.74
CA ASP A 236 16.71 -21.71 26.93
C ASP A 236 15.24 -21.94 27.34
N TRP A 237 14.25 -21.55 26.52
CA TRP A 237 12.84 -21.65 26.87
C TRP A 237 12.38 -23.07 27.20
N LYS A 238 12.97 -24.07 26.53
CA LYS A 238 12.72 -25.49 26.81
C LYS A 238 13.25 -25.89 28.19
N GLN A 239 14.40 -25.34 28.61
CA GLN A 239 14.94 -25.56 29.95
C GLN A 239 14.05 -24.90 31.02
N ILE A 240 13.58 -23.67 30.77
CA ILE A 240 12.68 -22.94 31.68
C ILE A 240 11.34 -23.70 31.84
N LEU A 241 10.78 -24.20 30.74
CA LEU A 241 9.54 -24.98 30.76
C LEU A 241 9.68 -26.29 31.56
N ASN A 242 10.83 -26.96 31.41
CA ASN A 242 11.12 -28.21 32.11
C ASN A 242 11.35 -28.02 33.62
N GLN A 243 11.78 -26.83 34.06
CA GLN A 243 11.96 -26.50 35.48
C GLN A 243 10.64 -26.22 36.21
N HIS A 244 9.58 -25.80 35.49
CA HIS A 244 8.28 -25.45 36.08
C HIS A 244 7.07 -26.01 35.31
N PRO A 245 6.89 -27.35 35.25
CA PRO A 245 5.83 -28.00 34.48
C PRO A 245 4.40 -27.68 34.96
N ASN A 246 4.22 -27.32 36.24
CA ASN A 246 2.91 -27.10 36.86
C ASN A 246 2.44 -25.64 36.87
N SER A 247 3.25 -24.68 36.38
CA SER A 247 2.89 -23.25 36.36
C SER A 247 2.18 -22.81 35.06
N ILE A 248 1.98 -23.73 34.11
CA ILE A 248 1.34 -23.44 32.81
C ILE A 248 -0.10 -22.92 32.99
N GLY A 249 -0.81 -23.35 34.03
CA GLY A 249 -2.18 -22.89 34.31
C GLY A 249 -2.29 -21.50 34.94
N ASN A 250 -1.19 -20.93 35.45
CA ASN A 250 -1.19 -19.68 36.23
C ASN A 250 -0.15 -18.66 35.73
N LEU A 251 0.07 -18.64 34.41
CA LEU A 251 0.98 -17.76 33.67
C LEU A 251 0.72 -16.25 33.86
N HIS A 252 -0.41 -15.86 34.46
CA HIS A 252 -0.79 -14.47 34.62
C HIS A 252 -0.19 -13.76 35.85
N ASN A 253 0.24 -14.51 36.89
CA ASN A 253 0.55 -13.93 38.22
C ASN A 253 1.95 -14.22 38.76
N SER A 254 2.82 -14.94 38.04
CA SER A 254 4.14 -15.29 38.58
C SER A 254 5.22 -14.30 38.16
N ALA A 255 5.71 -13.50 39.11
CA ALA A 255 6.87 -12.61 38.99
C ALA A 255 8.20 -13.35 38.72
N LEU A 256 8.19 -14.68 38.58
CA LEU A 256 9.36 -15.54 38.46
C LEU A 256 9.60 -16.07 37.04
N ILE A 257 8.71 -15.78 36.09
CA ILE A 257 8.89 -16.16 34.68
C ILE A 257 9.54 -14.97 33.96
N PRO A 258 10.67 -15.14 33.25
CA PRO A 258 11.27 -14.06 32.47
C PRO A 258 10.22 -13.47 31.54
N ASP A 259 10.20 -12.14 31.44
CA ASP A 259 9.20 -11.31 30.76
C ASP A 259 9.06 -11.74 29.29
N PHE A 260 8.27 -12.80 29.02
CA PHE A 260 8.14 -13.37 27.68
C PHE A 260 7.61 -12.26 26.77
N PRO A 261 8.25 -12.02 25.61
CA PRO A 261 7.82 -10.97 24.72
C PRO A 261 6.38 -11.28 24.27
N ARG A 262 5.44 -10.44 24.70
CA ARG A 262 4.03 -10.58 24.35
C ARG A 262 3.85 -10.17 22.90
N LYS A 263 3.29 -11.08 22.10
CA LYS A 263 2.90 -10.83 20.70
C LYS A 263 1.96 -9.65 20.64
N ILE A 264 2.31 -8.63 19.86
CA ILE A 264 1.44 -7.48 19.60
C ILE A 264 0.43 -7.91 18.53
N PRO A 265 -0.89 -7.87 18.78
CA PRO A 265 -1.88 -8.14 17.75
C PRO A 265 -1.92 -6.95 16.79
N VAL A 266 -1.46 -7.15 15.55
CA VAL A 266 -1.49 -6.15 14.47
C VAL A 266 -2.38 -6.67 13.36
N ALA A 267 -3.39 -5.90 12.97
CA ALA A 267 -4.31 -6.31 11.92
C ALA A 267 -3.71 -6.18 10.51
N SER A 268 -4.15 -7.02 9.57
CA SER A 268 -3.67 -7.02 8.19
C SER A 268 -3.78 -5.65 7.50
N GLN A 269 -4.89 -4.93 7.74
CA GLN A 269 -5.13 -3.59 7.20
C GLN A 269 -4.00 -2.59 7.53
N LEU A 270 -3.48 -2.64 8.75
CA LEU A 270 -2.37 -1.77 9.16
C LEU A 270 -1.07 -2.20 8.47
N LEU A 271 -0.83 -3.51 8.33
CA LEU A 271 0.37 -4.06 7.67
C LEU A 271 0.40 -3.78 6.17
N VAL A 272 -0.74 -3.86 5.48
CA VAL A 272 -0.86 -3.46 4.07
C VAL A 272 -0.52 -1.97 3.93
N ARG A 273 -1.07 -1.12 4.81
CA ARG A 273 -0.77 0.32 4.78
C ARG A 273 0.70 0.61 5.11
N LEU A 274 1.28 -0.09 6.10
CA LEU A 274 2.71 -0.02 6.39
C LEU A 274 3.54 -0.43 5.16
N SER A 275 3.15 -1.49 4.45
CA SER A 275 3.84 -1.94 3.23
C SER A 275 3.86 -0.86 2.15
N SER A 276 2.77 -0.10 1.96
CA SER A 276 2.75 1.05 1.06
C SER A 276 3.76 2.14 1.44
N CYS A 277 3.88 2.44 2.74
CA CYS A 277 4.84 3.41 3.23
C CYS A 277 6.29 2.90 3.10
N ILE A 278 6.53 1.64 3.46
CA ILE A 278 7.84 1.00 3.32
C ILE A 278 8.29 0.97 1.86
N TYR A 279 7.39 0.68 0.92
CA TYR A 279 7.67 0.77 -0.51
C TYR A 279 8.20 2.15 -0.91
N PHE A 280 7.57 3.23 -0.45
CA PHE A 280 8.08 4.58 -0.68
C PHE A 280 9.48 4.76 -0.06
N CYS A 281 9.72 4.31 1.17
CA CYS A 281 11.02 4.44 1.84
C CYS A 281 12.16 3.72 1.11
N ILE A 282 11.88 2.56 0.50
CA ILE A 282 12.86 1.78 -0.26
C ILE A 282 13.51 2.61 -1.37
N TYR A 283 12.73 3.43 -2.07
CA TYR A 283 13.19 4.25 -3.20
C TYR A 283 13.54 5.70 -2.82
N ASN A 284 13.42 6.09 -1.54
CA ASN A 284 13.62 7.49 -1.09
C ASN A 284 14.71 7.63 -0.01
N GLY A 285 15.82 6.91 -0.17
CA GLY A 285 17.04 7.13 0.60
C GLY A 285 17.13 6.42 1.96
N VAL A 286 16.17 5.55 2.31
CA VAL A 286 16.21 4.70 3.51
C VAL A 286 16.02 3.22 3.14
N GLY A 287 16.74 2.78 2.10
CA GLY A 287 16.57 1.47 1.48
C GLY A 287 16.80 0.30 2.43
N ASP A 288 17.96 0.23 3.09
CA ASP A 288 18.37 -0.95 3.85
C ASP A 288 17.41 -1.27 5.02
N VAL A 289 17.08 -0.26 5.82
CA VAL A 289 16.16 -0.42 6.96
C VAL A 289 14.74 -0.69 6.47
N ALA A 290 14.33 -0.13 5.33
CA ALA A 290 13.01 -0.38 4.76
C ALA A 290 12.88 -1.82 4.22
N ILE A 291 13.94 -2.36 3.59
CA ILE A 291 13.98 -3.76 3.15
C ILE A 291 13.90 -4.70 4.36
N GLN A 292 14.64 -4.41 5.43
CA GLN A 292 14.53 -5.16 6.68
C GLN A 292 13.10 -5.12 7.23
N ALA A 293 12.49 -3.93 7.31
CA ALA A 293 11.10 -3.78 7.74
C ALA A 293 10.11 -4.57 6.87
N LEU A 294 10.32 -4.59 5.54
CA LEU A 294 9.52 -5.38 4.61
C LEU A 294 9.62 -6.88 4.89
N ASP A 295 10.81 -7.39 5.22
CA ASP A 295 11.00 -8.79 5.58
C ASP A 295 10.27 -9.16 6.88
N HIS A 296 10.27 -8.28 7.87
CA HIS A 296 9.48 -8.47 9.09
C HIS A 296 7.97 -8.45 8.81
N ILE A 297 7.47 -7.55 7.96
CA ILE A 297 6.05 -7.55 7.55
C ILE A 297 5.69 -8.84 6.82
N HIS A 298 6.58 -9.31 5.93
CA HIS A 298 6.37 -10.54 5.18
C HIS A 298 6.33 -11.77 6.11
N ALA A 299 7.30 -11.87 7.04
CA ALA A 299 7.32 -12.93 8.04
C ALA A 299 6.06 -12.91 8.92
N ARG A 300 5.57 -11.72 9.27
CA ARG A 300 4.30 -11.57 10.00
C ARG A 300 3.12 -12.10 9.19
N GLY A 301 3.03 -11.73 7.91
CA GLY A 301 2.00 -12.22 6.99
C GLY A 301 1.99 -13.74 6.86
N LEU A 302 3.16 -14.38 6.87
CA LEU A 302 3.28 -15.84 6.89
C LEU A 302 2.81 -16.44 8.23
N SER A 303 3.19 -15.83 9.35
CA SER A 303 2.84 -16.32 10.69
C SER A 303 1.35 -16.21 11.02
N GLU A 304 0.66 -15.19 10.50
CA GLU A 304 -0.77 -14.93 10.77
C GLU A 304 -1.68 -15.27 9.60
N LEU A 305 -1.11 -15.76 8.49
CA LEU A 305 -1.83 -16.14 7.26
C LEU A 305 -2.66 -14.98 6.68
N TYR A 306 -2.05 -13.80 6.55
CA TYR A 306 -2.68 -12.63 5.95
C TYR A 306 -2.44 -12.57 4.43
N PRO A 307 -3.43 -12.94 3.59
CA PRO A 307 -3.21 -13.08 2.14
C PRO A 307 -2.98 -11.73 1.45
N ASP A 308 -3.63 -10.67 1.91
CA ASP A 308 -3.48 -9.29 1.45
C ASP A 308 -2.06 -8.76 1.69
N VAL A 309 -1.52 -8.99 2.88
CA VAL A 309 -0.13 -8.62 3.24
C VAL A 309 0.87 -9.43 2.43
N LEU A 310 0.66 -10.73 2.29
CA LEU A 310 1.53 -11.60 1.49
C LEU A 310 1.54 -11.20 0.02
N LEU A 311 0.37 -10.90 -0.56
CA LEU A 311 0.26 -10.41 -1.93
C LEU A 311 1.08 -9.13 -2.12
N MET A 312 0.90 -8.13 -1.25
CA MET A 312 1.59 -6.86 -1.37
C MET A 312 3.10 -6.98 -1.17
N THR A 313 3.54 -7.70 -0.13
CA THR A 313 4.98 -7.89 0.13
C THR A 313 5.67 -8.70 -0.96
N ASN A 314 5.04 -9.74 -1.51
CA ASN A 314 5.58 -10.49 -2.64
C ASN A 314 5.67 -9.64 -3.90
N ALA A 315 4.66 -8.81 -4.18
CA ALA A 315 4.70 -7.88 -5.30
C ALA A 315 5.88 -6.89 -5.18
N ILE A 316 6.07 -6.31 -3.99
CA ILE A 316 7.20 -5.41 -3.71
C ILE A 316 8.53 -6.15 -3.87
N LYS A 317 8.70 -7.33 -3.27
CA LYS A 317 9.93 -8.13 -3.39
C LYS A 317 10.27 -8.49 -4.85
N HIS A 318 9.26 -8.85 -5.64
CA HIS A 318 9.44 -9.08 -7.07
C HIS A 318 9.90 -7.79 -7.79
N GLN A 319 9.27 -6.65 -7.50
CA GLN A 319 9.68 -5.37 -8.06
C GLN A 319 11.12 -4.98 -7.68
N LEU A 320 11.56 -5.22 -6.45
CA LEU A 320 12.95 -4.98 -6.05
C LEU A 320 13.93 -5.88 -6.81
N SER A 321 13.51 -7.10 -7.14
CA SER A 321 14.33 -8.03 -7.93
C SER A 321 14.44 -7.59 -9.39
N THR A 322 13.38 -7.01 -9.96
CA THR A 322 13.37 -6.50 -11.34
C THR A 322 14.00 -5.10 -11.45
N ASN A 323 13.76 -4.23 -10.48
CA ASN A 323 14.14 -2.82 -10.46
C ASN A 323 14.72 -2.45 -9.08
N PRO A 324 16.01 -2.75 -8.83
CA PRO A 324 16.66 -2.42 -7.57
C PRO A 324 16.75 -0.91 -7.38
N PRO A 325 16.68 -0.41 -6.13
CA PRO A 325 16.87 1.01 -5.85
C PRO A 325 18.28 1.44 -6.27
N THR A 326 18.39 2.48 -7.09
CA THR A 326 19.67 3.05 -7.51
C THR A 326 20.33 3.73 -6.30
N GLN A 327 21.55 3.32 -5.93
CA GLN A 327 22.25 3.81 -4.73
C GLN A 327 22.80 5.24 -4.85
N SER A 328 22.56 5.95 -5.95
CA SER A 328 23.08 7.30 -6.19
C SER A 328 21.96 8.33 -6.12
N GLY A 329 22.03 9.21 -5.12
CA GLY A 329 21.03 10.24 -4.79
C GLY A 329 20.81 11.37 -5.81
N ASP A 330 21.26 11.20 -7.06
CA ASP A 330 21.13 12.19 -8.14
C ASP A 330 20.67 11.52 -9.45
N CYS A 331 19.45 10.99 -9.46
CA CYS A 331 18.67 10.85 -10.69
C CYS A 331 17.21 10.61 -10.30
N PRO A 332 16.22 11.28 -10.93
CA PRO A 332 14.84 10.84 -10.84
C PRO A 332 14.81 9.38 -11.29
N ALA A 333 14.08 8.53 -10.55
CA ALA A 333 13.75 7.19 -11.00
C ALA A 333 12.99 7.30 -12.33
N GLU A 334 13.72 7.33 -13.45
CA GLU A 334 13.16 7.06 -14.75
C GLU A 334 12.65 5.63 -14.65
N ILE A 335 11.35 5.49 -14.46
CA ILE A 335 10.64 4.26 -14.80
C ILE A 335 11.11 3.96 -16.22
N PRO A 336 11.82 2.85 -16.50
CA PRO A 336 12.05 2.47 -17.87
C PRO A 336 10.67 2.13 -18.40
N VAL A 337 10.01 3.12 -18.99
CA VAL A 337 8.81 2.93 -19.79
C VAL A 337 9.31 2.22 -21.03
N THR A 338 9.55 0.92 -20.87
CA THR A 338 9.62 0.02 -21.99
C THR A 338 8.20 0.05 -22.52
N PHE A 339 7.96 0.96 -23.47
CA PHE A 339 6.75 0.93 -24.26
C PHE A 339 6.68 -0.50 -24.77
N THR A 340 5.77 -1.33 -24.21
CA THR A 340 5.27 -2.48 -24.95
C THR A 340 4.96 -1.93 -26.31
N PRO A 341 5.57 -2.44 -27.40
CA PRO A 341 5.32 -1.88 -28.70
C PRO A 341 3.82 -2.02 -28.92
N THR A 342 3.11 -0.90 -28.79
CA THR A 342 1.82 -0.72 -29.44
C THR A 342 2.11 -1.13 -30.86
N SER A 343 1.50 -2.21 -31.32
CA SER A 343 1.51 -2.59 -32.72
C SER A 343 0.85 -1.45 -33.49
N THR A 344 1.59 -0.37 -33.72
CA THR A 344 1.35 0.56 -34.79
C THR A 344 1.45 -0.31 -36.03
N VAL A 345 0.29 -0.55 -36.64
CA VAL A 345 0.18 -1.08 -37.98
C VAL A 345 0.81 -0.02 -38.90
N THR A 346 2.14 0.01 -38.95
CA THR A 346 2.90 0.65 -40.00
C THR A 346 2.95 -0.34 -41.15
N SER A 347 2.06 -0.11 -42.11
CA SER A 347 2.18 -0.59 -43.48
C SER A 347 3.59 -0.35 -43.99
N THR A 348 4.45 -1.35 -43.88
CA THR A 348 5.71 -1.43 -44.61
C THR A 348 5.91 -2.89 -44.98
N THR A 349 5.83 -3.11 -46.28
CA THR A 349 6.10 -4.35 -46.99
C THR A 349 7.42 -4.97 -46.55
N SER A 350 7.35 -6.04 -45.76
CA SER A 350 8.42 -7.01 -45.66
C SER A 350 7.82 -8.41 -45.53
N SER A 351 8.18 -9.22 -46.49
CA SER A 351 7.75 -10.58 -46.73
C SER A 351 8.16 -11.52 -45.60
N SER A 352 7.20 -12.02 -44.82
CA SER A 352 7.16 -13.43 -44.39
C SER A 352 5.84 -13.71 -43.67
N SER A 353 5.04 -14.58 -44.29
CA SER A 353 3.92 -15.35 -43.72
C SER A 353 2.98 -14.66 -42.73
N ASN A 354 1.88 -14.09 -43.25
CA ASN A 354 0.59 -14.15 -42.56
C ASN A 354 -0.53 -14.37 -43.59
N LYS A 355 -1.28 -15.45 -43.37
CA LYS A 355 -2.34 -15.98 -44.25
C LYS A 355 -3.50 -14.99 -44.31
N THR A 356 -3.76 -14.42 -45.48
CA THR A 356 -4.98 -13.65 -45.75
C THR A 356 -6.13 -14.58 -46.10
N ALA A 357 -7.31 -14.29 -45.55
CA ALA A 357 -8.55 -14.96 -45.86
C ALA A 357 -8.83 -14.87 -47.37
N ILE A 358 -9.01 -16.04 -48.00
CA ILE A 358 -9.32 -16.15 -49.44
C ILE A 358 -10.82 -15.90 -49.61
N THR A 359 -11.18 -14.80 -50.30
CA THR A 359 -12.54 -14.57 -50.77
C THR A 359 -12.71 -15.09 -52.21
N ASN A 360 -13.93 -15.47 -52.57
CA ASN A 360 -14.29 -16.22 -53.79
C ASN A 360 -13.96 -15.52 -55.13
N ALA A 361 -13.36 -14.33 -55.11
CA ALA A 361 -12.97 -13.56 -56.29
C ALA A 361 -11.53 -13.86 -56.79
N SER A 362 -10.73 -14.67 -56.08
CA SER A 362 -9.31 -14.89 -56.43
C SER A 362 -9.05 -16.04 -57.44
N PHE A 363 -10.09 -16.69 -58.00
CA PHE A 363 -9.93 -17.89 -58.84
C PHE A 363 -9.81 -17.65 -60.35
N LYS A 364 -9.90 -16.41 -60.83
CA LYS A 364 -9.70 -16.13 -62.26
C LYS A 364 -8.32 -15.55 -62.49
N THR A 365 -7.54 -16.28 -63.29
CA THR A 365 -6.27 -15.93 -63.95
C THR A 365 -4.99 -16.46 -63.30
N ARG A 366 -4.68 -17.73 -63.59
CA ARG A 366 -3.34 -18.05 -64.09
C ARG A 366 -3.42 -19.25 -65.03
N LYS A 367 -3.15 -19.00 -66.31
CA LYS A 367 -2.99 -20.03 -67.34
C LYS A 367 -1.84 -20.96 -66.92
N LEU A 368 -2.08 -22.26 -66.98
CA LEU A 368 -1.07 -23.30 -66.80
C LEU A 368 -0.03 -23.24 -67.94
N PRO A 369 1.27 -23.42 -67.67
CA PRO A 369 2.26 -23.64 -68.73
C PRO A 369 2.02 -25.00 -69.39
N GLU A 370 2.07 -25.03 -70.72
CA GLU A 370 2.12 -26.26 -71.51
C GLU A 370 3.50 -26.94 -71.39
N ASP A 371 3.51 -28.24 -71.66
CA ASP A 371 4.64 -29.15 -71.92
C ASP A 371 5.33 -29.87 -70.74
N ILE A 372 4.90 -31.13 -70.52
CA ILE A 372 5.74 -32.24 -70.05
C ILE A 372 5.57 -33.38 -71.07
N PRO A 373 6.64 -34.03 -71.54
CA PRO A 373 6.61 -34.91 -72.71
C PRO A 373 5.89 -36.25 -72.45
N ILE A 374 5.21 -36.74 -73.50
CA ILE A 374 4.48 -38.01 -73.54
C ILE A 374 5.48 -39.18 -73.50
N VAL A 375 5.35 -40.04 -72.49
CA VAL A 375 5.92 -41.40 -72.53
C VAL A 375 4.77 -42.40 -72.48
N THR A 376 4.68 -43.21 -73.53
CA THR A 376 3.62 -44.19 -73.79
C THR A 376 3.81 -45.50 -73.02
N SER A 377 2.67 -46.13 -72.68
CA SER A 377 2.45 -47.53 -72.29
C SER A 377 2.75 -47.88 -70.80
N THR A 378 1.91 -48.55 -70.01
CA THR A 378 0.86 -49.57 -70.25
C THR A 378 -0.19 -49.59 -69.10
N SER A 379 -1.38 -50.09 -69.45
CA SER A 379 -2.60 -50.42 -68.69
C SER A 379 -2.51 -50.96 -67.25
N SER A 380 -3.36 -50.46 -66.32
CA SER A 380 -4.40 -51.24 -65.59
C SER A 380 -5.10 -50.47 -64.43
N THR A 381 -6.42 -50.27 -64.62
CA THR A 381 -7.55 -50.49 -63.68
C THR A 381 -7.63 -49.86 -62.26
N ASN A 382 -8.63 -48.96 -62.13
CA ASN A 382 -9.49 -48.60 -60.96
C ASN A 382 -8.95 -47.80 -59.74
N PRO A 383 -9.56 -46.64 -59.40
CA PRO A 383 -9.38 -45.96 -58.11
C PRO A 383 -10.51 -46.30 -57.11
N GLN A 384 -10.15 -46.75 -55.90
CA GLN A 384 -11.06 -46.85 -54.76
C GLN A 384 -11.28 -45.48 -54.09
N ARG A 385 -12.53 -45.02 -54.10
CA ARG A 385 -13.09 -44.03 -53.17
C ARG A 385 -13.53 -44.74 -51.89
N LEU A 386 -13.27 -44.17 -50.72
CA LEU A 386 -13.98 -44.47 -49.47
C LEU A 386 -14.59 -43.19 -48.86
N PRO A 387 -15.72 -43.29 -48.14
CA PRO A 387 -16.69 -42.22 -47.95
C PRO A 387 -16.64 -41.55 -46.56
N SER A 388 -17.24 -40.36 -46.46
CA SER A 388 -17.37 -39.53 -45.25
C SER A 388 -18.54 -39.96 -44.36
N ILE A 389 -18.31 -40.02 -43.05
CA ILE A 389 -19.29 -40.25 -41.98
C ILE A 389 -20.01 -38.93 -41.63
N ASN A 390 -21.34 -38.99 -41.53
CA ASN A 390 -22.19 -37.97 -40.89
C ASN A 390 -22.80 -38.61 -39.63
N GLU A 391 -22.71 -37.94 -38.48
CA GLU A 391 -23.42 -38.25 -37.25
C GLU A 391 -24.58 -37.26 -37.09
N ASP A 392 -25.82 -37.75 -37.25
CA ASP A 392 -27.03 -37.11 -36.76
C ASP A 392 -27.91 -38.23 -36.18
N ASN A 393 -28.05 -38.27 -34.85
CA ASN A 393 -29.25 -38.75 -34.16
C ASN A 393 -29.08 -38.62 -32.65
N VAL A 394 -29.79 -37.64 -32.05
CA VAL A 394 -30.27 -37.76 -30.67
C VAL A 394 -31.70 -37.21 -30.63
N ASP A 395 -32.63 -38.15 -30.55
CA ASP A 395 -33.91 -38.20 -29.83
C ASP A 395 -34.56 -36.90 -29.34
N GLN A 396 -35.81 -36.68 -29.78
CA GLN A 396 -36.87 -36.12 -28.93
C GLN A 396 -38.19 -36.88 -29.12
N SER A 397 -38.59 -37.50 -28.01
CA SER A 397 -39.94 -37.84 -27.56
C SER A 397 -41.06 -36.95 -28.10
N ASN A 398 -42.05 -37.51 -28.80
CA ASN A 398 -43.32 -38.04 -28.26
C ASN A 398 -44.18 -38.62 -29.38
#